data_AF-A0A803VVP5-F1
#
_entry.id   AF-A0A803VVP5-F1
#
_cell.length_a   1.000
_cell.length_b   1.000
_cell.length_c   1.000
_cell.angle_alpha   90.00
_cell.angle_beta   90.00
_cell.angle_gamma   90.00
#
_symmetry.space_group_name_H-M   'P 1'
#
loop_
_entity.id
_entity.type
_entity.pdbx_description
1 polymer ?
#
loop_
_entity_poly.entity_id
_entity_poly.type
_entity_poly.pdbx_seq_one_letter_code
_entity_poly.pdbx_strand_id
1 'polypeptide(L)'
;GGGGGGGGRAVTLWGCPGAAPGDPAPVPAANSNRASVCRLHRQLYGRRYPVLLVSTDGSTVRLRYSEPKRILMLPLDSSTLPEAERKARLRRQFPSKPKAKAEESFEGIDLDTYKKFWKK
;
A
#
# COMPACT_ATOMS: atom_id res chain seq x y z
N GLY A 1 75.96 -8.39 -13.26
CA GLY A 1 75.82 -7.48 -14.41
C GLY A 1 74.38 -7.03 -14.51
N GLY A 2 74.16 -5.73 -14.76
CA GLY A 2 72.86 -5.07 -14.92
C GLY A 2 72.19 -4.75 -13.58
N GLY A 3 72.12 -3.52 -13.08
CA GLY A 3 71.55 -2.33 -13.73
C GLY A 3 70.03 -2.44 -13.63
N GLY A 4 69.25 -1.61 -12.96
CA GLY A 4 69.38 -0.21 -12.51
C GLY A 4 67.95 0.33 -12.41
N GLY A 5 67.77 1.52 -11.84
CA GLY A 5 66.54 2.30 -12.03
C GLY A 5 65.61 2.34 -10.82
N GLY A 6 65.86 3.32 -9.96
CA GLY A 6 64.88 3.78 -8.98
C GLY A 6 63.62 4.35 -9.63
N GLY A 7 62.56 4.41 -8.84
CA GLY A 7 61.29 4.99 -9.25
C GLY A 7 60.36 5.05 -8.06
N GLY A 8 60.66 5.96 -7.12
CA GLY A 8 59.74 6.32 -6.05
C GLY A 8 58.40 6.72 -6.68
N ARG A 9 57.36 5.96 -6.40
CA ARG A 9 56.00 6.32 -6.82
C ARG A 9 55.58 7.48 -5.94
N ALA A 10 55.76 8.69 -6.47
CA ALA A 10 55.19 9.91 -5.92
C ALA A 10 53.68 9.68 -5.73
N VAL A 11 53.25 9.71 -4.48
CA VAL A 11 51.84 9.85 -4.13
C VAL A 11 51.46 11.25 -4.58
N THR A 12 50.96 11.39 -5.81
CA THR A 12 50.30 12.62 -6.22
C THR A 12 49.05 12.75 -5.37
N LEU A 13 49.18 13.52 -4.29
CA LEU A 13 48.09 14.18 -3.61
C LEU A 13 47.33 14.95 -4.70
N TRP A 14 46.20 14.42 -5.16
CA TRP A 14 45.25 15.23 -5.90
C TRP A 14 44.63 16.20 -4.89
N GLY A 15 45.37 17.27 -4.62
CA GLY A 15 44.84 18.44 -3.96
C GLY A 15 43.79 19.03 -4.89
N CYS A 16 42.53 18.91 -4.51
CA CYS A 16 41.45 19.67 -5.13
C CYS A 16 41.81 21.16 -5.04
N PRO A 17 42.04 21.86 -6.16
CA PRO A 17 42.31 23.29 -6.10
C PRO A 17 40.97 24.00 -5.94
N GLY A 18 40.80 24.72 -4.82
CA GLY A 18 39.74 25.74 -4.71
C GLY A 18 38.56 25.44 -3.79
N ALA A 19 38.76 24.81 -2.63
CA ALA A 19 37.76 24.90 -1.56
C ALA A 19 38.01 26.18 -0.76
N ALA A 20 37.21 27.22 -0.99
CA ALA A 20 37.23 28.43 -0.18
C ALA A 20 36.66 28.12 1.23
N PRO A 21 37.21 28.72 2.30
CA PRO A 21 36.69 28.54 3.65
C PRO A 21 35.37 29.32 3.79
N GLY A 22 34.24 28.67 3.51
CA GLY A 22 32.91 29.28 3.62
C GLY A 22 31.81 28.57 2.85
N ASP A 23 32.15 27.69 1.90
CA ASP A 23 31.15 26.97 1.13
C ASP A 23 30.51 25.85 1.97
N PRO A 24 29.17 25.80 2.08
CA PRO A 24 28.51 24.65 2.69
C PRO A 24 28.86 23.41 1.88
N ALA A 25 29.39 22.38 2.55
CA ALA A 25 29.69 21.10 1.92
C ALA A 25 28.48 20.65 1.08
N PRO A 26 28.69 20.14 -0.16
CA PRO A 26 27.60 19.76 -1.03
C PRO A 26 26.74 18.72 -0.31
N VAL A 27 25.52 19.13 0.05
CA VAL A 27 24.53 18.24 0.67
C VAL A 27 24.25 17.12 -0.34
N PRO A 28 24.48 15.84 0.02
CA PRO A 28 24.20 14.75 -0.90
C PRO A 28 22.72 14.81 -1.25
N ALA A 29 22.42 14.94 -2.55
CA ALA A 29 21.06 15.02 -3.06
C ALA A 29 20.20 13.91 -2.44
N ALA A 30 19.04 14.28 -1.91
CA ALA A 30 18.10 13.35 -1.29
C ALA A 30 17.52 12.42 -2.36
N ASN A 31 18.20 11.29 -2.57
CA ASN A 31 17.76 10.26 -3.50
C ASN A 31 17.28 9.04 -2.69
N SER A 32 16.14 8.48 -3.09
CA SER A 32 15.53 7.30 -2.47
C SER A 32 16.17 5.97 -2.88
N ASN A 33 17.04 5.99 -3.90
CA ASN A 33 17.71 4.81 -4.45
C ASN A 33 19.02 4.44 -3.72
N ARG A 34 19.57 5.35 -2.90
CA ARG A 34 20.89 5.21 -2.27
C ARG A 34 21.00 3.99 -1.37
N ALA A 35 19.89 3.58 -0.75
CA ALA A 35 19.80 2.43 0.15
C ALA A 35 18.71 1.43 -0.25
N SER A 36 18.15 1.52 -1.47
CA SER A 36 17.03 0.67 -1.90
C SER A 36 17.47 -0.77 -2.20
N VAL A 37 18.72 -0.97 -2.65
CA VAL A 37 19.29 -2.28 -2.99
C VAL A 37 20.06 -2.83 -1.79
N CYS A 38 19.39 -3.66 -0.99
CA CYS A 38 19.98 -4.27 0.21
C CYS A 38 19.79 -5.80 0.26
N ARG A 39 20.62 -6.49 1.05
CA ARG A 39 20.44 -7.91 1.43
C ARG A 39 20.22 -8.05 2.94
N LEU A 40 19.73 -9.21 3.38
CA LEU A 40 19.60 -9.48 4.82
C LEU A 40 21.01 -9.76 5.37
N HIS A 41 21.46 -9.00 6.37
CA HIS A 41 22.81 -9.12 6.95
C HIS A 41 22.93 -10.25 8.00
N ARG A 42 22.07 -11.27 7.93
CA ARG A 42 22.10 -12.41 8.86
C ARG A 42 22.73 -13.61 8.15
N GLN A 43 23.49 -14.42 8.88
CA GLN A 43 24.14 -15.62 8.33
C GLN A 43 23.11 -16.71 7.96
N LEU A 44 22.11 -16.93 8.82
CA LEU A 44 21.04 -17.91 8.59
C LEU A 44 19.70 -17.18 8.58
N TYR A 45 18.98 -17.28 7.45
CA TYR A 45 17.65 -16.70 7.30
C TYR A 45 16.81 -17.51 6.32
N GLY A 46 15.51 -17.61 6.61
CA GLY A 46 14.55 -18.21 5.70
C GLY A 46 14.34 -17.37 4.44
N ARG A 47 13.90 -18.01 3.36
CA ARG A 47 13.59 -17.33 2.10
C ARG A 47 12.49 -16.30 2.31
N ARG A 48 12.71 -15.06 1.83
CA ARG A 48 11.70 -13.99 1.84
C ARG A 48 11.44 -13.50 0.43
N TYR A 49 10.17 -13.28 0.11
CA TYR A 49 9.71 -12.88 -1.21
C TYR A 49 9.44 -11.37 -1.24
N PRO A 50 9.75 -10.68 -2.36
CA PRO A 50 9.38 -9.29 -2.54
C PRO A 50 7.87 -9.17 -2.72
N VAL A 51 7.22 -8.37 -1.89
CA VAL A 51 5.77 -8.15 -1.88
C VAL A 51 5.47 -6.67 -1.94
N LEU A 52 4.36 -6.29 -2.59
CA LEU A 52 3.87 -4.93 -2.64
C LEU A 52 2.83 -4.72 -1.54
N LEU A 53 3.15 -3.87 -0.56
CA LEU A 53 2.22 -3.44 0.48
C LEU A 53 1.47 -2.20 0.01
N VAL A 54 0.15 -2.25 0.04
CA VAL A 54 -0.76 -1.15 -0.25
C VAL A 54 -1.29 -0.60 1.07
N SER A 55 -1.05 0.68 1.33
CA SER A 55 -1.58 1.39 2.49
C SER A 55 -3.06 1.76 2.31
N THR A 56 -3.69 2.21 3.39
CA THR A 56 -5.07 2.75 3.39
C THR A 56 -5.24 3.92 2.41
N ASP A 57 -4.18 4.70 2.23
CA ASP A 57 -4.14 5.87 1.36
C ASP A 57 -3.83 5.51 -0.10
N GLY A 58 -3.68 4.21 -0.40
CA GLY A 58 -3.31 3.69 -1.72
C GLY A 58 -1.83 3.80 -2.04
N SER A 59 -1.01 4.37 -1.15
CA SER A 59 0.45 4.39 -1.29
C SER A 59 1.03 2.98 -1.29
N THR A 60 2.14 2.78 -2.00
CA THR A 60 2.74 1.44 -2.19
C THR A 60 4.18 1.39 -1.73
N VAL A 61 4.54 0.31 -1.03
CA VAL A 61 5.91 0.07 -0.55
C VAL A 61 6.31 -1.37 -0.82
N ARG A 62 7.54 -1.58 -1.30
CA ARG A 62 8.09 -2.91 -1.55
C ARG A 62 8.75 -3.47 -0.29
N LEU A 63 8.24 -4.58 0.21
CA LEU A 63 8.70 -5.25 1.43
C LEU A 63 9.12 -6.69 1.14
N ARG A 64 9.80 -7.34 2.10
CA ARG A 64 10.15 -8.75 2.03
C ARG A 64 9.28 -9.56 3.01
N TYR A 65 8.46 -10.47 2.52
CA TYR A 65 7.54 -11.28 3.33
C TYR A 65 7.95 -12.77 3.35
N SER A 66 7.50 -13.52 4.34
CA SER A 66 7.79 -14.96 4.49
C SER A 66 7.08 -15.79 3.41
N GLU A 67 5.80 -15.50 3.19
CA GLU A 67 4.99 -16.19 2.20
C GLU A 67 5.11 -15.53 0.81
N PRO A 68 4.99 -16.31 -0.27
CA PRO A 68 5.00 -15.79 -1.62
C PRO A 68 3.64 -15.15 -1.97
N LYS A 69 3.38 -13.95 -1.44
CA LYS A 69 2.22 -13.11 -1.79
C LYS A 69 2.66 -12.01 -2.75
N ARG A 70 1.82 -11.65 -3.71
CA ARG A 70 2.12 -10.55 -4.66
C ARG A 70 1.77 -9.19 -4.06
N ILE A 71 0.60 -9.09 -3.44
CA ILE A 71 0.03 -7.84 -2.92
C ILE A 71 -0.51 -8.09 -1.51
N LEU A 72 -0.24 -7.17 -0.59
CA LEU A 72 -0.83 -7.11 0.74
C LEU A 72 -1.56 -5.77 0.87
N MET A 73 -2.84 -5.80 1.21
CA MET A 73 -3.62 -4.58 1.42
C MET A 73 -3.83 -4.36 2.91
N LEU A 74 -3.44 -3.19 3.41
CA LEU A 74 -3.76 -2.81 4.78
C LEU A 74 -5.26 -2.50 4.89
N PRO A 75 -5.95 -3.08 5.89
CA PRO A 75 -7.33 -2.71 6.16
C PRO A 75 -7.37 -1.26 6.67
N LEU A 76 -8.47 -0.58 6.39
CA LEU A 76 -8.74 0.72 6.98
C LEU A 76 -9.36 0.54 8.36
N ASP A 77 -8.73 1.15 9.36
CA ASP A 77 -9.24 1.16 10.73
C ASP A 77 -10.49 2.06 10.85
N SER A 78 -11.53 1.55 11.50
CA SER A 78 -12.80 2.28 11.65
C SER A 78 -12.84 3.28 12.81
N SER A 79 -11.86 3.22 13.73
CA SER A 79 -11.75 4.09 14.91
C SER A 79 -11.04 5.41 14.64
N THR A 80 -10.18 5.46 13.62
CA THR A 80 -9.42 6.66 13.23
C THR A 80 -10.23 7.62 12.36
N LEU A 81 -11.30 7.11 11.72
CA LEU A 81 -12.15 7.89 10.83
C LEU A 81 -13.12 8.78 11.60
N PRO A 82 -13.48 9.95 11.04
CA PRO A 82 -14.54 10.78 11.60
C PRO A 82 -15.89 10.04 11.57
N GLU A 83 -16.73 10.31 12.57
CA GLU A 83 -18.00 9.59 12.78
C GLU A 83 -18.94 9.67 11.57
N ALA A 84 -18.92 10.78 10.85
CA ALA A 84 -19.71 10.99 9.64
C ALA A 84 -19.32 10.00 8.52
N GLU A 85 -18.04 9.85 8.24
CA GLU A 85 -17.53 8.93 7.22
C GLU A 85 -17.70 7.47 7.65
N ARG A 86 -17.51 7.18 8.94
CA ARG A 86 -17.76 5.86 9.52
C ARG A 86 -19.21 5.44 9.31
N LYS A 87 -20.17 6.31 9.59
CA LYS A 87 -21.61 6.04 9.39
C LYS A 87 -21.95 5.86 7.92
N ALA A 88 -21.36 6.66 7.02
CA ALA A 88 -21.55 6.51 5.59
C ALA A 88 -21.02 5.16 5.06
N ARG A 89 -19.86 4.72 5.54
CA ARG A 89 -19.30 3.40 5.21
C ARG A 89 -20.16 2.26 5.74
N LEU A 90 -20.65 2.33 6.98
CA LEU A 90 -21.56 1.32 7.52
C LEU A 90 -22.84 1.20 6.70
N ARG A 91 -23.41 2.32 6.25
CA ARG A 91 -24.57 2.34 5.33
C ARG A 91 -24.28 1.73 3.97
N ARG A 92 -23.05 1.87 3.46
CA ARG A 92 -22.61 1.25 2.19
C ARG A 92 -22.32 -0.24 2.33
N GLN A 93 -21.73 -0.65 3.46
CA GLN A 93 -21.39 -2.03 3.76
C GLN A 93 -22.64 -2.86 4.07
N PHE A 94 -23.57 -2.28 4.84
CA PHE A 94 -24.87 -2.83 5.15
C PHE A 94 -25.95 -1.95 4.53
N PRO A 95 -26.16 -2.02 3.20
CA PRO A 95 -27.33 -1.39 2.62
C PRO A 95 -28.53 -2.03 3.29
N SER A 96 -29.33 -1.23 4.00
CA SER A 96 -30.60 -1.70 4.54
C SER A 96 -31.36 -2.41 3.42
N LYS A 97 -31.92 -3.59 3.72
CA LYS A 97 -32.59 -4.49 2.79
C LYS A 97 -33.42 -3.70 1.78
N PRO A 98 -33.50 -4.12 0.50
CA PRO A 98 -34.28 -3.41 -0.51
C PRO A 98 -35.65 -3.09 0.10
N LYS A 99 -36.06 -1.82 0.02
CA LYS A 99 -37.34 -1.33 0.53
C LYS A 99 -38.36 -2.41 0.23
N ALA A 100 -38.97 -2.96 1.28
CA ALA A 100 -40.01 -3.97 1.16
C ALA A 100 -40.91 -3.54 0.01
N LYS A 101 -41.15 -4.47 -0.93
CA LYS A 101 -42.10 -4.23 -2.04
C LYS A 101 -43.26 -3.46 -1.45
N ALA A 102 -43.57 -2.30 -2.03
CA ALA A 102 -44.73 -1.51 -1.65
C ALA A 102 -45.85 -2.50 -1.39
N GLU A 103 -46.37 -2.48 -0.16
CA GLU A 103 -47.42 -3.38 0.31
C GLU A 103 -48.34 -3.63 -0.87
N GLU A 104 -48.44 -4.89 -1.31
CA GLU A 104 -49.41 -5.27 -2.34
C GLU A 104 -50.75 -4.84 -1.75
N SER A 105 -51.22 -3.66 -2.17
CA SER A 105 -52.50 -3.12 -1.77
C SER A 105 -53.48 -4.23 -2.03
N PHE A 106 -54.01 -4.81 -0.98
CA PHE A 106 -54.93 -5.93 -1.07
C PHE A 106 -56.12 -5.40 -1.87
N GLU A 107 -56.16 -5.68 -3.17
CA GLU A 107 -57.31 -5.35 -4.00
C GLU A 107 -58.47 -6.15 -3.40
N GLY A 108 -59.42 -5.42 -2.82
CA GLY A 108 -60.53 -6.02 -2.07
C GLY A 108 -61.18 -7.10 -2.92
N ILE A 109 -61.16 -8.34 -2.41
CA ILE A 109 -61.67 -9.51 -3.14
C ILE A 109 -63.14 -9.27 -3.46
N ASP A 110 -63.48 -9.19 -4.74
CA ASP A 110 -64.85 -8.98 -5.20
C ASP A 110 -65.69 -10.27 -4.99
N LEU A 111 -66.61 -10.19 -4.04
CA LEU A 111 -67.45 -11.31 -3.61
C LEU A 111 -68.43 -11.77 -4.71
N ASP A 112 -68.80 -10.88 -5.64
CA ASP A 112 -69.71 -11.22 -6.74
C ASP A 112 -69.07 -12.20 -7.73
N THR A 113 -67.76 -12.11 -7.92
CA THR A 113 -66.99 -13.04 -8.76
C THR A 113 -67.02 -14.48 -8.20
N TYR A 114 -67.08 -14.63 -6.87
CA TYR A 114 -67.04 -15.94 -6.19
C TYR A 114 -68.42 -16.52 -5.85
N LYS A 115 -69.50 -15.76 -6.03
CA LYS A 115 -70.89 -16.17 -5.78
C LYS A 115 -71.33 -17.39 -6.58
N LYS A 116 -70.71 -17.63 -7.74
CA LYS A 116 -70.95 -18.79 -8.61
C LYS A 116 -70.63 -20.14 -7.94
N PHE A 117 -69.77 -20.14 -6.92
CA PHE A 117 -69.35 -21.34 -6.20
C PHE A 117 -70.18 -21.60 -4.93
N TRP A 118 -71.18 -20.77 -4.63
CA TRP A 118 -71.95 -20.85 -3.38
C TRP A 118 -73.11 -21.86 -3.40
N LYS A 119 -73.46 -22.40 -4.57
CA LYS A 119 -74.38 -23.53 -4.67
C LYS A 119 -73.62 -24.72 -5.27
N LYS A 120 -73.60 -25.82 -4.51
CA LYS A 120 -72.99 -27.09 -4.89
C LYS A 120 -73.98 -27.92 -5.69
#